data_AF-F0H3A8-F1
#
_entry.id   AF-F0H3A8-F1
#
_cell.length_a   1.000
_cell.length_b   1.000
_cell.length_c   1.000
_cell.angle_alpha   90.00
_cell.angle_beta   90.00
_cell.angle_gamma   90.00
#
_symmetry.space_group_name_H-M   'P 1'
#
loop_
_entity.id
_entity.type
_entity.pdbx_description
1 polymer ?
#
loop_
_entity_poly.entity_id
_entity_poly.type
_entity_poly.pdbx_seq_one_letter_code
_entity_poly.pdbx_strand_id
1 'polypeptide(L)' 'MIKVLVSGASGAMGQVLIDLIRKNDDFKVSAGFSKDEILYEDFKIYDNLEKIQEKSDVIIDFSSKDSLNPLLAYSTKK' A
#
# COMPACT_ATOMS: atom_id res chain seq x y z
N MET A 1 -15.29 0.98 6.83
CA MET A 1 -14.37 0.84 5.69
C MET A 1 -12.94 0.89 6.20
N ILE A 2 -12.24 -0.23 6.14
CA ILE A 2 -10.86 -0.42 6.58
C ILE A 2 -9.93 0.14 5.48
N LYS A 3 -9.00 1.02 5.84
CA LYS A 3 -8.03 1.63 4.94
C LYS A 3 -6.77 0.77 4.85
N VAL A 4 -6.45 0.33 3.63
CA VAL A 4 -5.39 -0.63 3.37
C VAL A 4 -4.23 0.04 2.65
N LEU A 5 -3.04 -0.02 3.25
CA LEU A 5 -1.77 0.23 2.56
C LEU A 5 -1.31 -1.06 1.88
N VAL A 6 -1.11 -1.03 0.57
CA VAL A 6 -0.62 -2.19 -0.19
C VAL A 6 0.87 -2.06 -0.44
N SER A 7 1.69 -2.93 0.14
CA SER A 7 3.13 -3.03 -0.13
C SER A 7 3.40 -4.03 -1.25
N GLY A 8 4.23 -3.64 -2.22
CA GLY A 8 4.38 -4.33 -3.51
C GLY A 8 3.28 -3.96 -4.51
N ALA A 9 2.70 -2.76 -4.39
CA ALA A 9 1.49 -2.36 -5.09
C ALA A 9 1.59 -2.37 -6.64
N SER A 10 2.75 -2.03 -7.21
CA SER A 10 2.93 -2.07 -8.69
C SER A 10 3.18 -3.47 -9.24
N GLY A 11 3.40 -4.47 -8.37
CA GLY A 11 3.61 -5.87 -8.76
C GLY A 11 2.31 -6.61 -9.09
N ALA A 12 2.44 -7.80 -9.69
CA ALA A 12 1.29 -8.60 -10.13
C ALA A 12 0.28 -8.88 -8.99
N MET A 13 0.76 -9.31 -7.82
CA MET A 13 -0.12 -9.54 -6.67
C MET A 13 -0.67 -8.25 -6.06
N GLY A 14 0.11 -7.15 -6.09
CA GLY A 14 -0.34 -5.84 -5.64
C GLY A 14 -1.54 -5.33 -6.43
N GLN A 15 -1.50 -5.46 -7.77
CA GLN A 15 -2.63 -5.09 -8.64
C GLN A 15 -3.86 -5.95 -8.39
N VAL A 16 -3.71 -7.26 -8.19
CA VAL A 16 -4.81 -8.15 -7.82
C VAL A 16 -5.46 -7.72 -6.50
N LEU A 17 -4.65 -7.37 -5.49
CA LEU A 17 -5.18 -6.88 -4.21
C LEU A 17 -5.93 -5.56 -4.37
N ILE A 18 -5.38 -4.61 -5.12
CA ILE A 18 -6.03 -3.32 -5.41
C ILE A 18 -7.40 -3.54 -6.06
N ASP A 19 -7.48 -4.44 -7.04
CA ASP A 19 -8.74 -4.78 -7.72
C ASP A 19 -9.76 -5.45 -6.80
N LEU A 20 -9.31 -6.34 -5.91
CA LEU A 20 -10.19 -7.00 -4.94
C LEU A 20 -10.70 -6.01 -3.89
N ILE A 21 -9.83 -5.12 -3.40
CA ILE A 21 -10.18 -4.08 -2.43
C ILE A 21 -11.20 -3.12 -3.04
N ARG A 22 -10.98 -2.66 -4.28
CA ARG A 22 -11.91 -1.75 -4.98
C ARG A 22 -13.31 -2.33 -5.21
N LYS A 23 -13.45 -3.66 -5.22
CA LYS A 23 -14.72 -4.36 -5.41
C LYS A 23 -15.44 -4.69 -4.09
N ASN A 24 -14.88 -4.27 -2.95
CA ASN A 24 -15.43 -4.58 -1.64
C ASN A 24 -15.65 -3.30 -0.82
N ASP A 25 -16.92 -3.00 -0.50
CA ASP A 25 -17.32 -1.78 0.19
C ASP A 25 -16.78 -1.67 1.64
N ASP A 26 -16.34 -2.79 2.22
CA ASP A 26 -15.74 -2.79 3.56
C ASP A 26 -14.28 -2.32 3.56
N PHE A 27 -13.63 -2.21 2.40
CA PHE A 27 -12.22 -1.84 2.27
C PHE A 27 -11.99 -0.67 1.31
N LYS A 28 -10.88 0.05 1.51
CA LYS A 28 -10.40 1.07 0.58
C LYS A 28 -8.88 1.09 0.54
N VAL A 29 -8.30 1.23 -0.65
CA VAL A 29 -6.86 1.49 -0.78
C VAL A 29 -6.59 2.92 -0.28
N SER A 30 -5.81 3.05 0.79
CA SER A 30 -5.35 4.37 1.28
C SER A 30 -4.17 4.86 0.47
N ALA A 31 -3.19 3.99 0.26
CA ALA A 31 -2.01 4.23 -0.53
C ALA A 31 -1.40 2.89 -0.98
N GLY A 32 -0.46 2.96 -1.92
CA GLY A 32 0.43 1.85 -2.23
C GLY A 32 1.88 2.20 -1.95
N PHE A 33 2.70 1.18 -1.75
CA PHE A 33 4.15 1.29 -1.69
C PHE A 33 4.78 0.31 -2.68
N SER A 34 5.67 0.80 -3.53
CA SER A 34 6.44 -0.03 -4.46
C SER A 34 7.73 0.69 -4.86
N LYS A 35 8.45 0.19 -5.86
CA LYS A 35 9.62 0.89 -6.43
C LYS A 35 9.24 2.04 -7.36
N ASP A 36 8.05 1.95 -7.96
CA ASP A 36 7.54 2.91 -8.93
C ASP A 36 6.54 3.87 -8.26
N GLU A 37 6.69 5.17 -8.51
CA GLU A 37 5.70 6.16 -8.12
C GLU A 37 4.59 6.24 -9.19
N ILE A 38 3.34 5.97 -8.81
CA ILE A 38 2.19 5.92 -9.73
C ILE A 38 1.00 6.66 -9.11
N LEU A 39 0.37 7.54 -9.89
CA LEU A 39 -0.83 8.26 -9.48
C LEU A 39 -2.08 7.62 -10.08
N TYR A 40 -3.04 7.23 -9.24
CA TYR A 40 -4.39 6.87 -9.65
C TYR A 40 -5.37 8.02 -9.33
N GLU A 41 -6.61 7.91 -9.81
CA GLU A 41 -7.66 8.90 -9.52
C GLU A 41 -8.02 8.95 -8.03
N ASP A 42 -7.93 7.82 -7.33
CA ASP A 42 -8.45 7.62 -5.97
C ASP A 42 -7.37 7.40 -4.89
N PHE A 43 -6.14 7.06 -5.27
CA PHE A 43 -4.99 6.91 -4.37
C PHE A 43 -3.65 7.06 -5.12
N LYS A 44 -2.54 7.05 -4.38
CA LYS A 44 -1.19 7.09 -4.93
C LYS A 44 -0.34 5.90 -4.47
N ILE A 45 0.49 5.36 -5.38
CA ILE A 45 1.61 4.49 -5.05
C ILE A 45 2.86 5.35 -4.89
N TYR A 46 3.50 5.21 -3.74
CA TYR A 46 4.74 5.90 -3.40
C TYR A 46 5.95 4.98 -3.55
N ASP A 47 7.07 5.58 -3.95
CA ASP A 47 8.39 4.95 -3.97
C ASP A 47 9.12 5.01 -2.61
N ASN A 48 8.57 5.77 -1.67
CA ASN A 48 9.14 6.01 -0.35
C ASN A 48 8.04 6.07 0.71
N LEU A 49 8.15 5.20 1.73
CA LEU A 49 7.22 5.11 2.85
C LEU A 49 7.06 6.43 3.63
N GLU A 50 8.09 7.27 3.69
CA GLU A 50 8.05 8.56 4.42
C GLU A 50 7.23 9.63 3.69
N LYS A 51 6.95 9.44 2.39
CA LYS A 51 6.07 10.33 1.62
C LYS A 51 4.58 10.04 1.85
N ILE A 52 4.24 8.91 2.44
CA ILE A 52 2.86 8.48 2.68
C ILE A 52 2.28 9.33 3.82
N GLN A 53 1.26 10.12 3.50
CA GLN A 53 0.57 10.99 4.47
C GLN A 53 -0.79 10.41 4.87
N GLU A 54 -1.27 9.44 4.10
CA GLU A 54 -2.55 8.78 4.28
C GLU A 54 -2.52 7.86 5.49
N LYS A 55 -3.50 8.04 6.38
CA LYS A 55 -3.72 7.08 7.47
C LYS A 55 -4.24 5.76 6.92
N SER A 56 -3.58 4.67 7.33
CA SER A 56 -3.93 3.31 6.99
C SER A 56 -4.20 2.53 8.27
N ASP A 57 -5.24 1.70 8.26
CA ASP A 57 -5.62 0.86 9.40
C ASP A 57 -4.85 -0.47 9.39
N VAL A 58 -4.48 -0.93 8.20
CA VAL A 58 -3.75 -2.19 7.98
C VAL A 58 -2.79 -2.07 6.80
N ILE A 59 -1.72 -2.87 6.85
CA ILE A 59 -0.76 -3.05 5.76
C ILE A 59 -0.88 -4.49 5.24
N ILE A 60 -1.01 -4.67 3.92
CA ILE A 60 -0.91 -5.97 3.26
C ILE A 60 0.36 -6.00 2.43
N ASP A 61 1.24 -6.96 2.68
CA ASP A 61 2.58 -7.02 2.09
C ASP A 61 2.77 -8.22 1.16
N PHE A 62 2.86 -7.93 -0.15
CA PHE A 62 3.26 -8.86 -1.20
C PHE A 62 4.46 -8.32 -1.98
N SER A 63 5.37 -7.65 -1.26
CA SER A 63 6.62 -7.11 -1.81
C SER A 63 7.78 -8.11 -1.75
N SER A 64 9.01 -7.65 -2.00
CA SER A 64 10.21 -8.46 -1.83
C SER A 64 10.72 -8.42 -0.38
N LYS A 65 11.52 -9.42 0.00
CA LYS A 65 12.19 -9.47 1.31
C LYS A 65 12.94 -8.19 1.69
N ASP A 66 13.43 -7.44 0.70
CA ASP A 66 14.23 -6.23 0.92
C ASP A 66 13.37 -5.07 1.44
N SER A 67 12.07 -5.09 1.15
CA SER A 67 11.10 -4.08 1.58
C SER A 67 10.57 -4.32 2.99
N LEU A 68 10.75 -5.53 3.56
CA LEU A 68 10.16 -5.92 4.85
C LEU A 68 10.67 -5.06 6.02
N ASN A 69 11.99 -4.91 6.16
CA ASN A 69 12.57 -4.15 7.28
C ASN A 69 12.17 -2.66 7.27
N PRO A 70 12.27 -1.94 6.13
CA PRO A 70 11.72 -0.59 6.02
C PRO A 70 10.23 -0.50 6.35
N LEU A 71 9.43 -1.47 5.89
CA LEU A 71 7.98 -1.50 6.12
C LEU A 71 7.65 -1.71 7.60
N LEU A 72 8.35 -2.61 8.29
CA LEU A 72 8.21 -2.81 9.73
C LEU A 72 8.59 -1.54 10.51
N ALA A 73 9.71 -0.91 10.16
CA ALA A 73 10.12 0.36 10.77
C ALA A 73 9.08 1.47 10.55
N TYR A 74 8.47 1.54 9.38
CA TYR A 74 7.35 2.45 9.11
C TYR A 74 6.13 2.11 9.96
N SER A 75 5.72 0.84 10.02
CA SER A 75 4.51 0.39 10.74
C SER A 75 4.55 0.58 12.27
N THR A 76 5.75 0.76 12.82
CA THR A 76 6.00 0.93 14.25
C THR A 76 6.17 2.39 14.65
N LYS A 77 6.36 3.30 13.68
CA LYS A 77 6.34 4.75 13.90
C LYS A 77 4.88 5.17 14.13
N LYS A 78 4.63 5.89 15.23
CA LYS A 78 3.31 6.46 15.56
C LYS A 78 3.11 7.82 14.90
#